data_AF-Q31BE2-F1
#
_entry.id   AF-Q31BE2-F1
#
_cell.length_a   1.000
_cell.length_b   1.000
_cell.length_c   1.000
_cell.angle_alpha   90.00
_cell.angle_beta   90.00
_cell.angle_gamma   90.00
#
_symmetry.space_group_name_H-M   'P 1'
#
loop_
_entity.id
_entity.type
_entity.pdbx_description
1 polymer ?
#
loop_
_entity_poly.entity_id
_entity_poly.type
_entity_poly.pdbx_seq_one_letter_code
_entity_poly.pdbx_strand_id
1 'polypeptide(L)'
;MKRIKQFSQILLITIFLSSCRSSINKEYPINNLQENINDISNSEKKRMEIKFSCGEDGISEYLDDGWIILKEDSQEKICTWKSVPATRDCDMEKDKGCKITKPDKIGAEKIYLLEK
;
A
#
# COMPACT_ATOMS: atom_id res chain seq x y z
N MET A 1 -18.72 -32.34 40.44
CA MET A 1 -18.36 -32.45 38.99
C MET A 1 -19.15 -31.53 38.04
N LYS A 2 -20.46 -31.24 38.26
CA LYS A 2 -21.26 -30.42 37.32
C LYS A 2 -20.88 -28.93 37.29
N ARG A 3 -20.53 -28.30 38.42
CA ARG A 3 -20.15 -26.87 38.45
C ARG A 3 -18.77 -26.57 37.83
N ILE A 4 -17.81 -27.51 37.93
CA ILE A 4 -16.47 -27.37 37.35
C ILE A 4 -16.53 -27.42 35.81
N LYS A 5 -17.42 -28.25 35.24
CA LYS A 5 -17.65 -28.30 33.78
C LYS A 5 -18.25 -27.00 33.22
N GLN A 6 -19.11 -26.32 33.96
CA GLN A 6 -19.67 -25.02 33.54
C GLN A 6 -18.59 -23.92 33.47
N PHE A 7 -17.69 -23.85 34.44
CA PHE A 7 -16.58 -22.88 34.42
C PHE A 7 -15.61 -23.13 33.25
N SER A 8 -15.35 -24.40 32.91
CA SER A 8 -14.52 -24.77 31.76
C SER A 8 -15.13 -24.36 30.42
N GLN A 9 -16.46 -24.41 30.27
CA GLN A 9 -17.15 -23.97 29.05
C GLN A 9 -17.12 -22.44 28.89
N ILE A 10 -17.21 -21.68 30.00
CA ILE A 10 -17.16 -20.21 29.98
C ILE A 10 -15.75 -19.72 29.64
N LEU A 11 -14.70 -20.41 30.10
CA LEU A 11 -13.30 -20.06 29.83
C LEU A 11 -12.88 -20.29 28.36
N LEU A 12 -13.54 -21.21 27.66
CA LEU A 12 -13.29 -21.45 26.23
C LEU A 12 -13.87 -20.34 25.34
N ILE A 13 -15.01 -19.77 25.72
CA ILE A 13 -15.70 -18.72 24.94
C ILE A 13 -14.91 -17.40 24.95
N THR A 14 -14.22 -17.09 26.05
CA THR A 14 -13.43 -15.85 26.17
C THR A 14 -12.15 -15.86 25.33
N ILE A 15 -11.58 -17.04 25.03
CA ILE A 15 -10.37 -17.18 24.19
C ILE A 15 -10.68 -16.95 22.71
N PHE A 16 -11.88 -17.32 22.23
CA PHE A 16 -12.27 -17.07 20.83
C PHE A 16 -12.57 -15.59 20.55
N LEU A 17 -13.04 -14.83 21.54
CA LEU A 17 -13.35 -13.40 21.39
C LEU A 17 -12.12 -12.49 21.45
N SER A 18 -10.97 -12.96 21.96
CA SER A 18 -9.73 -12.16 22.02
C SER A 18 -8.87 -12.25 20.75
N SER A 19 -9.24 -13.11 19.78
CA SER A 19 -8.45 -13.34 18.56
C SER A 19 -8.58 -12.25 17.49
N CYS A 20 -9.42 -11.23 17.68
CA CYS A 20 -9.40 -10.01 16.86
C CYS A 20 -8.76 -8.86 17.64
N ARG A 21 -7.48 -9.00 18.00
CA ARG A 21 -6.66 -7.82 18.29
C ARG A 21 -6.37 -7.18 16.94
N SER A 22 -7.14 -6.15 16.58
CA SER A 22 -6.84 -5.32 15.41
C SER A 22 -5.47 -4.67 15.65
N SER A 23 -4.39 -5.30 15.19
CA SER A 23 -3.08 -4.66 15.09
C SER A 23 -3.12 -3.74 13.88
N ILE A 24 -3.83 -2.63 14.00
CA ILE A 24 -3.67 -1.51 13.10
C ILE A 24 -3.34 -0.28 13.95
N ASN A 25 -2.19 -0.36 14.62
CA ASN A 25 -1.20 0.70 14.47
C ASN A 25 -0.14 0.17 13.50
N LYS A 26 -0.55 -0.09 12.25
CA LYS A 26 0.34 0.31 11.17
C LYS A 26 0.18 1.81 11.14
N GLU A 27 1.04 2.46 11.90
CA GLU A 27 1.42 3.84 11.66
C GLU A 27 1.89 3.86 10.20
N TYR A 28 0.97 4.16 9.30
CA TYR A 28 1.34 4.69 8.01
C TYR A 28 2.07 5.99 8.35
N PRO A 29 3.32 6.20 7.94
CA PRO A 29 3.95 7.48 8.11
C PRO A 29 3.37 8.41 7.03
N ILE A 30 2.14 8.87 7.24
CA ILE A 30 1.52 9.92 6.45
C ILE A 30 0.80 10.85 7.42
N ASN A 31 1.39 12.04 7.56
CA ASN A 31 0.85 13.28 8.16
C ASN A 31 0.96 13.43 9.68
N ASN A 32 2.13 13.90 10.14
CA ASN A 32 2.25 14.98 11.13
C ASN A 32 3.65 15.60 11.00
N LEU A 33 3.86 16.39 9.94
CA LEU A 33 5.00 17.31 9.87
C LEU A 33 4.61 18.60 10.58
N GLN A 34 4.26 18.49 11.86
CA GLN A 34 3.90 19.63 12.70
C GLN A 34 4.37 19.37 14.13
N GLU A 35 5.62 19.77 14.36
CA GLU A 35 6.19 20.36 15.58
C GLU A 35 7.65 19.92 15.77
N ASN A 36 8.54 20.68 15.13
CA ASN A 36 9.81 21.06 15.70
C ASN A 36 10.11 22.47 15.19
N ILE A 37 9.40 23.46 15.72
CA ILE A 37 9.78 24.87 15.56
C ILE A 37 10.94 25.09 16.54
N ASN A 38 12.15 24.79 16.08
CA ASN A 38 13.31 25.56 16.51
C ASN A 38 13.53 26.60 15.41
N ASP A 39 13.13 27.83 15.71
CA ASP A 39 13.43 29.04 14.95
C ASP A 39 14.94 29.12 14.65
N ILE A 40 15.33 28.69 13.46
CA ILE A 40 16.59 29.08 12.83
C ILE A 40 16.21 29.50 11.42
N SER A 41 16.33 30.79 11.14
CA SER A 41 16.05 31.42 9.86
C SER A 41 17.02 30.98 8.75
N ASN A 42 16.94 29.71 8.35
CA ASN A 42 17.42 29.24 7.07
C ASN A 42 16.19 29.02 6.20
N SER A 43 16.18 29.50 4.96
CA SER A 43 15.11 29.15 4.02
C SER A 43 15.18 27.64 3.78
N GLU A 44 14.47 26.84 4.58
CA GLU A 44 14.43 25.39 4.42
C GLU A 44 13.76 25.10 3.09
N LYS A 45 14.58 24.68 2.12
CA LYS A 45 14.09 24.23 0.83
C LYS A 45 13.19 23.02 1.06
N LYS A 46 11.94 23.12 0.61
CA LYS A 46 10.96 22.04 0.72
C LYS A 46 11.34 20.97 -0.27
N ARG A 47 11.26 19.70 0.15
CA ARG A 47 11.55 18.55 -0.71
C ARG A 47 10.41 17.55 -0.67
N MET A 48 10.14 16.92 -1.81
CA MET A 48 9.15 15.85 -1.90
C MET A 48 9.53 14.82 -2.95
N GLU A 49 9.09 13.58 -2.76
CA GLU A 49 9.22 12.51 -3.75
C GLU A 49 7.82 12.21 -4.33
N ILE A 50 7.71 12.18 -5.65
CA ILE A 50 6.46 11.82 -6.35
C ILE A 50 6.71 10.66 -7.31
N LYS A 51 5.68 9.86 -7.55
CA LYS A 51 5.77 8.66 -8.39
C LYS A 51 4.61 8.62 -9.35
N PHE A 52 4.91 8.43 -10.62
CA PHE A 52 3.90 8.17 -11.64
C PHE A 52 4.07 6.76 -12.17
N SER A 53 3.01 5.98 -12.10
CA SER A 53 3.02 4.58 -12.52
C SER A 53 2.33 4.44 -13.88
N CYS A 54 2.75 3.44 -14.66
CA CYS A 54 1.98 2.92 -15.77
C CYS A 54 1.72 3.90 -16.92
N GLY A 55 2.69 4.78 -17.18
CA GLY A 55 2.61 5.74 -18.28
C GLY A 55 1.74 6.96 -18.00
N GLU A 56 1.24 7.11 -16.77
CA GLU A 56 0.80 8.41 -16.28
C GLU A 56 2.02 9.34 -16.22
N ASP A 57 1.89 10.56 -16.73
CA ASP A 57 2.93 11.57 -16.62
C ASP A 57 2.27 12.90 -16.21
N GLY A 58 2.36 13.22 -14.92
CA GLY A 58 1.80 14.43 -14.32
C GLY A 58 2.87 15.37 -13.77
N ILE A 59 4.15 15.16 -14.14
CA ILE A 59 5.26 15.95 -13.61
C ILE A 59 5.14 17.45 -13.96
N SER A 60 4.52 17.75 -15.10
CA SER A 60 4.36 19.12 -15.62
C SER A 60 3.67 20.05 -14.63
N GLU A 61 2.65 19.59 -13.91
CA GLU A 61 1.94 20.41 -12.91
C GLU A 61 2.87 20.91 -11.81
N TYR A 62 3.83 20.07 -11.39
CA TYR A 62 4.82 20.44 -10.38
C TYR A 62 5.88 21.39 -10.93
N LEU A 63 6.30 21.19 -12.18
CA LEU A 63 7.25 22.08 -12.84
C LEU A 63 6.67 23.47 -13.04
N ASP A 64 5.39 23.56 -13.43
CA ASP A 64 4.67 24.81 -13.61
C ASP A 64 4.45 25.55 -12.26
N ASP A 65 4.27 24.79 -11.18
CA ASP A 65 4.25 25.31 -9.80
C ASP A 65 5.63 25.77 -9.29
N GLY A 66 6.69 25.61 -10.08
CA GLY A 66 8.04 26.06 -9.75
C GLY A 66 8.86 25.09 -8.89
N TRP A 67 8.52 23.80 -8.90
CA TRP A 67 9.38 22.76 -8.33
C TRP A 67 10.53 22.40 -9.28
N ILE A 68 11.69 22.07 -8.71
CA ILE A 68 12.89 21.68 -9.46
C ILE A 68 13.15 20.19 -9.26
N ILE A 69 13.33 19.45 -10.35
CA ILE A 69 13.74 18.03 -10.28
C ILE A 69 15.20 17.94 -9.86
N LEU A 70 15.45 17.32 -8.71
CA LEU A 70 16.80 16.96 -8.24
C LEU A 70 17.24 15.59 -8.75
N LYS A 71 16.31 14.64 -8.86
CA LYS A 71 16.58 13.26 -9.28
C LYS A 71 15.37 12.66 -10.00
N GLU A 72 15.64 11.88 -11.04
CA GLU A 72 14.67 11.05 -11.75
C GLU A 72 15.18 9.61 -11.81
N ASP A 73 14.36 8.66 -11.36
CA ASP A 73 14.61 7.23 -11.48
C ASP A 73 13.43 6.56 -12.22
N SER A 74 13.66 5.42 -12.84
CA SER A 74 12.61 4.61 -13.45
C SER A 74 12.74 3.14 -13.09
N GLN A 75 11.60 2.51 -12.78
CA GLN A 75 11.52 1.10 -12.46
C GLN A 75 10.32 0.43 -13.12
N GLU A 76 10.42 -0.87 -13.36
CA GLU A 76 9.33 -1.67 -13.94
C GLU A 76 8.30 -2.03 -12.86
N LYS A 77 7.01 -1.87 -13.16
CA LYS A 77 5.89 -2.11 -12.24
C LYS A 77 4.71 -2.76 -12.94
N ILE A 78 4.02 -3.64 -12.22
CA ILE A 78 2.78 -4.28 -12.70
C ILE A 78 1.64 -3.25 -12.63
N CYS A 79 1.00 -3.02 -13.77
CA CYS A 79 -0.07 -2.03 -13.93
C CYS A 79 -1.45 -2.64 -13.76
N THR A 80 -1.65 -3.82 -14.33
CA THR A 80 -2.91 -4.53 -14.25
C THR A 80 -2.67 -6.01 -13.98
N TRP A 81 -3.63 -6.62 -13.32
CA TRP A 81 -3.68 -8.05 -13.07
C TRP A 81 -4.83 -8.64 -13.88
N LYS A 82 -4.64 -9.85 -14.41
CA LYS A 82 -5.71 -10.61 -15.07
C LYS A 82 -5.88 -11.98 -14.44
N SER A 83 -7.12 -12.45 -14.44
CA SER A 83 -7.43 -13.84 -14.13
C SER A 83 -7.36 -14.69 -15.39
N VAL A 84 -6.68 -15.83 -15.29
CA VAL A 84 -6.57 -16.83 -16.37
C VAL A 84 -6.83 -18.23 -15.80
N PRO A 85 -7.14 -19.23 -16.64
CA PRO A 85 -7.37 -20.58 -16.14
C PRO A 85 -6.07 -21.20 -15.61
N ALA A 86 -6.17 -21.94 -14.50
CA ALA A 86 -5.06 -22.62 -13.84
C ALA A 86 -4.49 -23.76 -14.69
N THR A 87 -5.35 -24.47 -15.41
CA THR A 87 -5.02 -25.56 -16.33
C THR A 87 -5.80 -25.41 -17.63
N ARG A 88 -5.42 -26.14 -18.70
CA ARG A 88 -6.04 -26.01 -20.03
C ARG A 88 -7.51 -26.42 -20.06
N ASP A 89 -7.89 -27.41 -19.25
CA ASP A 89 -9.21 -28.05 -19.30
C ASP A 89 -10.17 -27.53 -18.21
N CYS A 90 -9.88 -26.35 -17.68
CA CYS A 90 -10.55 -25.80 -16.52
C CYS A 90 -11.61 -24.77 -16.90
N ASP A 91 -12.85 -24.97 -16.43
CA ASP A 91 -13.94 -24.02 -16.65
C ASP A 91 -13.91 -22.94 -15.55
N MET A 92 -13.49 -21.74 -15.94
CA MET A 92 -13.36 -20.61 -15.03
C MET A 92 -14.65 -20.23 -14.29
N GLU A 93 -15.82 -20.52 -14.84
CA GLU A 93 -17.10 -20.14 -14.23
C GLU A 93 -17.69 -21.25 -13.35
N LYS A 94 -17.36 -22.52 -13.64
CA LYS A 94 -17.93 -23.67 -12.92
C LYS A 94 -16.98 -24.26 -11.87
N ASP A 95 -15.68 -24.26 -12.12
CA ASP A 95 -14.72 -25.00 -11.31
C ASP A 95 -14.09 -24.12 -10.22
N LYS A 96 -14.16 -24.60 -8.97
CA LYS A 96 -13.53 -23.90 -7.84
C LYS A 96 -12.00 -23.99 -7.94
N GLY A 97 -11.33 -22.87 -7.67
CA GLY A 97 -9.87 -22.78 -7.75
C GLY A 97 -9.32 -22.70 -9.18
N CYS A 98 -10.19 -22.53 -10.18
CA CYS A 98 -9.79 -22.48 -11.58
C CYS A 98 -9.12 -21.17 -11.99
N LYS A 99 -9.43 -20.05 -11.34
CA LYS A 99 -8.91 -18.73 -11.70
C LYS A 99 -7.59 -18.47 -10.97
N ILE A 100 -6.49 -18.31 -11.73
CA ILE A 100 -5.22 -17.79 -11.20
C ILE A 100 -5.01 -16.34 -11.65
N THR A 101 -4.47 -15.52 -10.77
CA THR A 101 -4.17 -14.11 -11.07
C THR A 101 -2.70 -14.00 -11.48
N LYS A 102 -2.45 -13.36 -12.63
CA LYS A 102 -1.09 -13.08 -13.11
C LYS A 102 -0.97 -11.66 -13.65
N PRO A 103 0.24 -11.11 -13.75
CA PRO A 103 0.45 -9.80 -14.35
C PRO A 103 -0.12 -9.78 -15.77
N ASP A 104 -0.90 -8.74 -16.08
CA ASP A 104 -1.47 -8.53 -17.41
C ASP A 104 -0.65 -7.53 -18.20
N LYS A 105 -0.56 -6.30 -17.68
CA LYS A 105 0.26 -5.24 -18.24
C LYS A 105 1.35 -4.86 -17.25
N ILE A 106 2.55 -4.73 -17.78
CA ILE A 106 3.72 -4.22 -17.07
C ILE A 106 4.08 -2.89 -17.72
N GLY A 107 4.39 -1.88 -16.91
CA GLY A 107 4.72 -0.55 -17.36
C GLY A 107 5.84 0.07 -16.52
N ALA A 108 6.29 1.26 -16.93
CA ALA A 108 7.28 2.01 -16.19
C ALA A 108 6.62 2.80 -15.06
N GLU A 109 7.26 2.84 -13.90
CA GLU A 109 7.06 3.82 -12.85
C GLU A 109 8.24 4.79 -12.88
N LYS A 110 7.95 6.08 -12.94
CA LYS A 110 8.95 7.15 -12.82
C LYS A 110 8.86 7.72 -11.41
N ILE A 111 10.01 7.95 -10.79
CA ILE A 111 10.14 8.49 -9.43
C ILE A 111 10.94 9.78 -9.53
N TYR A 112 10.38 10.88 -9.02
CA TYR A 112 10.99 12.19 -9.04
C TYR A 112 11.22 12.69 -7.62
N LEU A 113 12.44 13.17 -7.35
CA LEU A 113 12.75 13.95 -6.15
C LEU A 113 12.73 15.44 -6.53
N LEU A 114 11.88 16.22 -5.88
CA LEU A 114 11.65 17.63 -6.16
C LEU A 114 12.13 18.54 -5.01
N GLU A 115 12.50 19.78 -5.34
CA GLU A 115 12.89 20.84 -4.40
C GLU A 115 12.23 22.18 -4.76
N LYS A 116 11.79 22.94 -3.74
CA LYS A 116 11.24 24.31 -3.88
C LYS A 116 11.63 25.20 -2.71
#